data_AF-A0A6N7LEY1-F1
#
_entry.id   AF-A0A6N7LEY1-F1
#
_cell.length_a   1.000
_cell.length_b   1.000
_cell.length_c   1.000
_cell.angle_alpha   90.00
_cell.angle_beta   90.00
_cell.angle_gamma   90.00
#
_symmetry.space_group_name_H-M   'P 1'
#
loop_
_entity.id
_entity.type
_entity.pdbx_description
1 polymer ?
#
loop_
_entity_poly.entity_id
_entity_poly.type
_entity_poly.pdbx_seq_one_letter_code
_entity_poly.pdbx_strand_id
1 'polypeptide(L)'
;MIGNVRPTTLDGIKRLASQLRKEQGIKHSLALDLAARAANCTNFRNARRVFNAQAEMTSRPYVLLTRYWLDKELRQSGRETLRIDLRKSLLEVCGKSELKKVRGFGELRRVSDDHFVCDMVDPSQSYARARLCTAERSLRFMEHTGLLPSRNLRKAYPNGSVEDELPHSDHATLWVDPERGQFILIDEPYARAPDEAARAAWAIRTGWRVLKTSWPGMYGPYNCELHVATDGRSGYELEGLVAKIEAMPAPLVEPDWPGESSYSWDTFTSPLAKNAPDVRRARCRGTIYPVPSATTVAYSYNVGVSQRRPAGELGIAGHIEAGRIIKAVLRCVRNTDPMGHTGD
;
A
#
# COMPACT_ATOMS: atom_id res chain seq x y z
N MET A 1 -33.54 16.12 31.63
CA MET A 1 -32.14 15.74 31.93
C MET A 1 -31.41 15.54 30.62
N ILE A 2 -30.59 16.50 30.18
CA ILE A 2 -29.70 16.29 29.04
C ILE A 2 -28.62 15.33 29.53
N GLY A 3 -28.61 14.11 28.98
CA GLY A 3 -27.52 13.16 29.20
C GLY A 3 -26.17 13.84 28.89
N ASN A 4 -25.10 13.38 29.52
CA ASN A 4 -23.77 13.99 29.46
C ASN A 4 -23.16 13.92 28.04
N VAL A 5 -23.72 14.66 27.09
CA VAL A 5 -23.36 14.65 25.68
C VAL A 5 -22.14 15.52 25.52
N ARG A 6 -20.99 14.87 25.28
CA ARG A 6 -19.72 15.53 24.98
C ARG A 6 -19.58 15.69 23.46
N PRO A 7 -19.71 16.91 22.91
CA PRO A 7 -19.53 17.12 21.48
C PRO A 7 -18.07 16.86 21.08
N THR A 8 -17.86 16.11 20.00
CA THR A 8 -16.53 15.83 19.42
C THR A 8 -16.29 16.59 18.11
N THR A 9 -17.22 17.46 17.69
CA THR A 9 -17.10 18.28 16.48
C THR A 9 -17.65 19.69 16.70
N LEU A 10 -17.19 20.66 15.89
CA LEU A 10 -17.69 22.04 15.89
C LEU A 10 -19.20 22.13 15.61
N ASP A 11 -19.71 21.30 14.69
CA ASP A 11 -21.15 21.25 14.41
C ASP A 11 -21.94 20.58 15.53
N GLY A 12 -21.34 19.62 16.24
CA GLY A 12 -21.87 19.07 17.49
C GLY A 12 -22.06 20.16 18.55
N ILE A 13 -21.07 21.05 18.72
CA ILE A 13 -21.17 22.20 19.64
C ILE A 13 -22.31 23.15 19.22
N LYS A 14 -22.45 23.47 17.93
CA LYS A 14 -23.53 24.34 17.44
C LYS A 14 -24.92 23.72 17.64
N ARG A 15 -25.06 22.40 17.43
CA ARG A 15 -26.31 21.67 17.69
C ARG A 15 -26.66 21.67 19.17
N LEU A 16 -25.69 21.35 20.04
CA LEU A 16 -25.88 21.38 21.49
C LEU A 16 -26.23 22.80 21.97
N ALA A 17 -25.57 23.83 21.45
CA ALA A 17 -25.89 25.23 21.76
C ALA A 17 -27.31 25.63 21.33
N SER A 18 -27.80 25.11 20.20
CA SER A 18 -29.17 25.36 19.74
C SER A 18 -30.20 24.70 20.66
N GLN A 19 -29.88 23.52 21.19
CA GLN A 19 -30.70 22.82 22.17
C GLN A 19 -30.71 23.56 23.52
N LEU A 20 -29.54 23.92 24.06
CA LEU A 20 -29.40 24.69 25.29
C LEU A 20 -30.13 26.04 25.23
N ARG A 21 -30.08 26.72 24.07
CA ARG A 21 -30.83 27.97 23.85
C ARG A 21 -32.34 27.76 24.02
N LYS A 22 -32.88 26.67 23.48
CA LYS A 22 -34.32 26.36 23.55
C LYS A 22 -34.74 25.91 24.95
N GLU A 23 -33.92 25.10 25.62
CA GLU A 23 -34.27 24.53 26.92
C GLU A 23 -34.11 25.53 28.07
N GLN A 24 -33.09 26.38 28.02
CA GLN A 24 -32.74 27.29 29.12
C GLN A 24 -33.11 28.76 28.86
N GLY A 25 -33.63 29.08 27.67
CA GLY A 25 -34.02 30.46 27.32
C GLY A 25 -32.86 31.47 27.28
N ILE A 26 -31.62 31.00 27.22
CA ILE A 26 -30.41 31.83 27.28
C ILE A 26 -30.03 32.43 25.92
N LYS A 27 -29.24 33.51 25.93
CA LYS A 27 -28.68 34.11 24.70
C LYS A 27 -27.80 33.09 23.96
N HIS A 28 -27.90 33.06 22.63
CA HIS A 28 -27.19 32.07 21.81
C HIS A 28 -25.67 32.07 22.01
N SER A 29 -25.05 33.24 22.23
CA SER A 29 -23.62 33.35 22.53
C SER A 29 -23.23 32.63 23.82
N LEU A 30 -24.05 32.74 24.86
CA LEU A 30 -23.84 32.05 26.14
C LEU A 30 -24.05 30.53 25.99
N ALA A 31 -25.04 30.12 25.18
CA ALA A 31 -25.28 28.72 24.88
C ALA A 31 -24.11 28.07 24.13
N LEU A 32 -23.45 28.81 23.23
CA LEU A 32 -22.24 28.35 22.52
C LEU A 32 -21.06 28.14 23.47
N ASP A 33 -20.86 29.03 24.44
CA ASP A 33 -19.79 28.90 25.43
C ASP A 33 -20.05 27.74 26.41
N LEU A 34 -21.30 27.54 26.83
CA LEU A 34 -21.67 26.39 27.66
C LEU A 34 -21.51 25.06 26.91
N ALA A 35 -21.92 25.00 25.64
CA ALA A 35 -21.72 23.83 24.79
C ALA A 35 -20.22 23.56 24.53
N ALA A 36 -19.39 24.61 24.41
CA ALA A 36 -17.95 24.47 24.27
C ALA A 36 -17.28 23.92 25.55
N ARG A 37 -17.76 24.32 26.73
CA ARG A 37 -17.29 23.76 28.01
C ARG A 37 -17.61 22.27 28.16
N ALA A 38 -18.77 21.83 27.67
CA ALA A 38 -19.10 20.41 27.58
C ALA A 38 -18.14 19.61 26.67
N ALA A 39 -17.43 20.30 25.76
CA ALA A 39 -16.37 19.74 24.92
C ALA A 39 -14.94 19.97 25.48
N ASN A 40 -14.79 20.29 26.77
CA ASN A 40 -13.52 20.64 27.44
C ASN A 40 -12.80 21.88 26.85
N CYS A 41 -13.54 22.79 26.25
CA CYS A 41 -13.00 24.07 25.77
C CYS A 41 -13.44 25.22 26.69
N THR A 42 -12.62 26.25 26.86
CA THR A 42 -12.93 27.36 27.78
C THR A 42 -14.11 28.23 27.32
N ASN A 43 -14.24 28.42 26.01
CA ASN A 43 -15.31 29.15 25.33
C ASN A 43 -15.39 28.72 23.85
N PHE A 44 -16.38 29.23 23.11
CA PHE A 44 -16.59 28.86 21.70
C PHE A 44 -15.43 29.29 20.79
N ARG A 45 -14.72 30.38 21.12
CA ARG A 45 -13.54 30.84 20.36
C ARG A 45 -12.37 29.87 20.52
N ASN A 46 -12.14 29.39 21.74
CA ASN A 46 -11.16 28.35 22.06
C ASN A 46 -11.55 27.02 21.40
N ALA A 47 -12.82 26.62 21.46
CA ALA A 47 -13.30 25.45 20.72
C ALA A 47 -13.05 25.58 19.23
N ARG A 48 -13.36 26.73 18.62
CA ARG A 48 -13.08 26.97 17.19
C ARG A 48 -11.60 26.84 16.86
N ARG A 49 -10.69 27.34 17.71
CA ARG A 49 -9.24 27.17 17.52
C ARG A 49 -8.81 25.72 17.66
N VAL A 50 -9.25 25.02 18.71
CA VAL A 50 -8.87 23.62 18.99
C VAL A 50 -9.39 22.71 17.89
N PHE A 51 -10.67 22.78 17.55
CA PHE A 51 -11.27 21.95 16.51
C PHE A 51 -10.79 22.34 15.10
N ASN A 52 -10.46 23.60 14.82
CA ASN A 52 -9.83 23.96 13.54
C ASN A 52 -8.38 23.52 13.45
N ALA A 53 -7.58 23.64 14.52
CA ALA A 53 -6.22 23.12 14.54
C ALA A 53 -6.21 21.59 14.43
N GLN A 54 -7.20 20.92 15.04
CA GLN A 54 -7.41 19.49 14.88
C GLN A 54 -7.92 19.13 13.48
N ALA A 55 -8.73 20.00 12.84
CA ALA A 55 -9.13 19.90 11.44
C ALA A 55 -7.94 20.12 10.47
N GLU A 56 -7.02 21.03 10.79
CA GLU A 56 -5.79 21.28 10.04
C GLU A 56 -4.78 20.12 10.21
N MET A 57 -4.65 19.58 11.41
CA MET A 57 -3.85 18.36 11.64
C MET A 57 -4.45 17.14 10.94
N THR A 58 -5.78 17.02 10.88
CA THR A 58 -6.47 15.99 10.08
C THR A 58 -6.52 16.31 8.58
N SER A 59 -6.07 17.49 8.15
CA SER A 59 -5.92 17.87 6.75
C SER A 59 -4.60 17.42 6.13
N ARG A 60 -3.63 16.94 6.93
CA ARG A 60 -2.42 16.35 6.35
C ARG A 60 -2.83 15.13 5.52
N PRO A 61 -2.37 15.03 4.26
CA PRO A 61 -2.64 13.86 3.44
C PRO A 61 -2.19 12.62 4.18
N TYR A 62 -2.97 11.56 4.10
CA TYR A 62 -2.63 10.30 4.75
C TYR A 62 -3.11 9.14 3.90
N VAL A 63 -2.57 7.97 4.19
CA VAL A 63 -3.07 6.71 3.65
C VAL A 63 -3.21 5.68 4.76
N LEU A 64 -4.23 4.85 4.65
CA LEU A 64 -4.54 3.73 5.51
C LEU A 64 -4.25 2.46 4.71
N LEU A 65 -3.48 1.56 5.29
CA LEU A 65 -3.15 0.27 4.71
C LEU A 65 -3.69 -0.82 5.63
N THR A 66 -4.53 -1.72 5.11
CA THR A 66 -5.14 -2.80 5.89
C THR A 66 -4.77 -4.16 5.34
N ARG A 67 -4.40 -5.08 6.23
CA ARG A 67 -4.19 -6.50 5.95
C ARG A 67 -4.96 -7.35 6.96
N TYR A 68 -5.37 -8.54 6.54
CA TYR A 68 -6.07 -9.51 7.37
C TYR A 68 -5.19 -10.73 7.53
N TRP A 69 -5.32 -11.43 8.66
CA TRP A 69 -4.52 -12.61 8.96
C TRP A 69 -5.35 -13.74 9.57
N LEU A 70 -4.84 -14.96 9.40
CA LEU A 70 -5.36 -16.20 9.95
C LEU A 70 -4.20 -17.09 10.37
N ASP A 71 -3.98 -17.15 11.68
CA ASP A 71 -3.10 -18.13 12.27
C ASP A 71 -3.87 -19.45 12.42
N LYS A 72 -3.53 -20.44 11.60
CA LYS A 72 -4.19 -21.75 11.60
C LYS A 72 -3.77 -22.61 12.79
N GLU A 73 -2.57 -22.40 13.31
CA GLU A 73 -2.02 -23.18 14.43
C GLU A 73 -2.67 -22.73 15.74
N LEU A 74 -2.69 -21.42 15.97
CA LEU A 74 -3.33 -20.79 17.13
C LEU A 74 -4.84 -20.64 16.97
N ARG A 75 -5.38 -20.89 15.77
CA ARG A 75 -6.79 -20.66 15.38
C ARG A 75 -7.26 -19.23 15.68
N GLN A 76 -6.36 -18.28 15.49
CA GLN A 76 -6.62 -16.87 15.69
C GLN A 76 -6.72 -16.16 14.35
N SER A 77 -7.48 -15.08 14.33
CA SER A 77 -7.66 -14.30 13.12
C SER A 77 -7.80 -12.84 13.47
N GLY A 78 -7.50 -11.97 12.53
CA GLY A 78 -7.59 -10.56 12.78
C GLY A 78 -7.28 -9.69 11.59
N ARG A 79 -7.13 -8.42 11.90
CA ARG A 79 -6.90 -7.33 10.96
C ARG A 79 -5.92 -6.35 11.57
N GLU A 80 -4.96 -5.92 10.76
CA GLU A 80 -4.02 -4.86 11.07
C GLU A 80 -4.26 -3.69 10.13
N THR A 81 -4.38 -2.48 10.67
CA THR A 81 -4.52 -1.25 9.88
C THR A 81 -3.49 -0.22 10.30
N LEU A 82 -2.65 0.19 9.36
CA LEU A 82 -1.61 1.20 9.56
C LEU A 82 -2.05 2.51 8.93
N ARG A 83 -2.03 3.59 9.72
CA ARG A 83 -2.14 4.97 9.21
C ARG A 83 -0.74 5.52 8.96
N ILE A 84 -0.55 6.08 7.77
CA ILE A 84 0.70 6.71 7.36
C ILE A 84 0.37 8.15 6.97
N ASP A 85 0.85 9.10 7.78
CA ASP A 85 0.75 10.52 7.43
C ASP A 85 1.79 10.86 6.37
N LEU A 86 1.37 11.57 5.32
CA LEU A 86 2.17 11.93 4.15
C LEU A 86 2.39 13.44 4.10
N ARG A 87 3.49 13.87 3.48
CA ARG A 87 3.80 15.28 3.22
C ARG A 87 2.98 15.84 2.06
N LYS A 88 2.65 14.99 1.08
CA LYS A 88 1.87 15.31 -0.14
C LYS A 88 0.87 14.19 -0.40
N SER A 89 -0.13 14.44 -1.23
CA SER A 89 -1.08 13.38 -1.60
C SER A 89 -0.35 12.25 -2.31
N LEU A 90 -0.66 11.00 -1.97
CA LEU A 90 0.06 9.82 -2.48
C LEU A 90 0.10 9.78 -4.01
N LEU A 91 -0.98 10.20 -4.67
CA LEU A 91 -1.09 10.20 -6.13
C LEU A 91 -0.44 11.42 -6.81
N GLU A 92 -0.16 12.48 -6.05
CA GLU A 92 0.67 13.59 -6.56
C GLU A 92 2.12 13.17 -6.63
N VAL A 93 2.56 12.28 -5.72
CA VAL A 93 3.93 11.76 -5.67
C VAL A 93 4.11 10.57 -6.61
N CYS A 94 3.19 9.60 -6.59
CA CYS A 94 3.35 8.34 -7.30
C CYS A 94 2.04 7.92 -7.97
N GLY A 95 2.07 7.80 -9.31
CA GLY A 95 0.92 7.39 -10.10
C GLY A 95 0.41 5.99 -9.72
N LYS A 96 -0.87 5.69 -10.04
CA LYS A 96 -1.51 4.42 -9.67
C LYS A 96 -0.76 3.18 -10.17
N SER A 97 -0.24 3.23 -11.40
CA SER A 97 0.55 2.14 -12.00
C SER A 97 1.92 1.99 -11.34
N GLU A 98 2.53 3.10 -10.93
CA GLU A 98 3.83 3.14 -10.26
C GLU A 98 3.73 2.60 -8.83
N LEU A 99 2.65 2.91 -8.10
CA LEU A 99 2.42 2.36 -6.76
C LEU A 99 2.45 0.82 -6.72
N LYS A 100 1.99 0.16 -7.79
CA LYS A 100 2.04 -1.31 -7.89
C LYS A 100 3.46 -1.88 -8.01
N LYS A 101 4.45 -1.04 -8.28
CA LYS A 101 5.88 -1.38 -8.34
C LYS A 101 6.57 -1.14 -7.00
N VAL A 102 6.01 -0.30 -6.14
CA VAL A 102 6.54 -0.04 -4.79
C VAL A 102 6.50 -1.32 -3.97
N ARG A 103 7.60 -1.62 -3.29
CA ARG A 103 7.70 -2.77 -2.39
C ARG A 103 6.63 -2.66 -1.28
N GLY A 104 5.91 -3.75 -1.04
CA GLY A 104 4.78 -3.79 -0.10
C GLY A 104 3.42 -3.32 -0.65
N PHE A 105 3.38 -2.63 -1.81
CA PHE A 105 2.12 -2.14 -2.41
C PHE A 105 1.54 -3.03 -3.52
N GLY A 106 2.31 -3.97 -4.08
CA GLY A 106 1.86 -4.82 -5.19
C GLY A 106 0.52 -5.53 -4.93
N GLU A 107 0.35 -6.04 -3.71
CA GLU A 107 -0.83 -6.77 -3.24
C GLU A 107 -1.98 -5.87 -2.76
N LEU A 108 -1.73 -4.57 -2.60
CA LEU A 108 -2.68 -3.64 -2.02
C LEU A 108 -3.61 -3.07 -3.10
N ARG A 109 -4.91 -3.27 -2.93
CA ARG A 109 -5.94 -2.69 -3.79
C ARG A 109 -6.49 -1.44 -3.12
N ARG A 110 -6.54 -0.34 -3.88
CA ARG A 110 -7.20 0.87 -3.43
C ARG A 110 -8.71 0.65 -3.31
N VAL A 111 -9.29 1.05 -2.20
CA VAL A 111 -10.73 0.87 -1.90
C VAL A 111 -11.47 2.20 -1.72
N SER A 112 -10.75 3.24 -1.27
CA SER A 112 -11.18 4.64 -1.22
C SER A 112 -9.99 5.55 -1.56
N ASP A 113 -10.14 6.86 -1.45
CA ASP A 113 -9.03 7.80 -1.71
C ASP A 113 -7.90 7.74 -0.68
N ASP A 114 -8.23 7.38 0.56
CA ASP A 114 -7.31 7.26 1.68
C ASP A 114 -7.00 5.82 2.09
N HIS A 115 -7.58 4.79 1.46
CA HIS A 115 -7.51 3.42 1.98
C HIS A 115 -7.15 2.39 0.93
N PHE A 116 -6.24 1.50 1.32
CA PHE A 116 -5.82 0.32 0.58
C PHE A 116 -5.99 -0.93 1.42
N VAL A 117 -6.44 -2.00 0.79
CA VAL A 117 -6.70 -3.30 1.40
C VAL A 117 -5.96 -4.39 0.64
N CYS A 118 -5.29 -5.29 1.37
CA CYS A 118 -4.81 -6.55 0.80
C CYS A 118 -5.97 -7.54 0.71
N ASP A 119 -6.17 -8.11 -0.48
CA ASP A 119 -7.20 -9.13 -0.70
C ASP A 119 -6.75 -10.54 -0.26
N MET A 120 -5.49 -10.71 0.15
CA MET A 120 -4.97 -11.97 0.70
C MET A 120 -5.13 -11.98 2.22
N VAL A 121 -5.19 -13.19 2.78
CA VAL A 121 -5.14 -13.42 4.24
C VAL A 121 -3.75 -13.92 4.58
N ASP A 122 -3.02 -13.13 5.38
CA ASP A 122 -1.68 -13.44 5.83
C ASP A 122 -1.67 -14.58 6.87
N PRO A 123 -0.57 -15.35 6.98
CA PRO A 123 -0.51 -16.52 7.85
C PRO A 123 -0.42 -16.20 9.35
N SER A 124 -0.06 -14.98 9.72
CA SER A 124 0.03 -14.56 11.13
C SER A 124 -0.08 -13.05 11.28
N GLN A 125 -0.34 -12.59 12.51
CA GLN A 125 -0.35 -11.16 12.85
C GLN A 125 1.00 -10.49 12.57
N SER A 126 2.10 -11.11 13.02
CA SER A 126 3.45 -10.58 12.82
C SER A 126 3.77 -10.45 11.33
N TYR A 127 3.39 -11.43 10.50
CA TYR A 127 3.57 -11.33 9.05
C TYR A 127 2.79 -10.14 8.46
N ALA A 128 1.51 -9.99 8.81
CA ALA A 128 0.69 -8.86 8.34
C ALA A 128 1.30 -7.50 8.71
N ARG A 129 1.74 -7.35 9.96
CA ARG A 129 2.42 -6.13 10.45
C ARG A 129 3.74 -5.89 9.72
N ALA A 130 4.58 -6.91 9.56
CA ALA A 130 5.85 -6.80 8.85
C ALA A 130 5.65 -6.31 7.41
N ARG A 131 4.65 -6.83 6.70
CA ARG A 131 4.30 -6.40 5.33
C ARG A 131 3.81 -4.94 5.28
N LEU A 132 3.03 -4.51 6.28
CA LEU A 132 2.59 -3.12 6.40
C LEU A 132 3.76 -2.17 6.70
N CYS A 133 4.69 -2.58 7.56
CA CYS A 133 5.91 -1.81 7.84
C CYS A 133 6.80 -1.70 6.59
N THR A 134 6.95 -2.77 5.78
CA THR A 134 7.67 -2.69 4.50
C THR A 134 7.07 -1.66 3.55
N ALA A 135 5.74 -1.60 3.45
CA ALA A 135 5.05 -0.63 2.62
C ALA A 135 5.30 0.81 3.11
N GLU A 136 5.24 1.03 4.44
CA GLU A 136 5.54 2.32 5.06
C GLU A 136 6.97 2.79 4.77
N ARG A 137 7.96 1.94 5.00
CA ARG A 137 9.38 2.26 4.74
C ARG A 137 9.62 2.66 3.29
N SER A 138 8.96 1.96 2.36
CA SER A 138 9.08 2.26 0.93
C SER A 138 8.45 3.62 0.57
N LEU A 139 7.36 4.00 1.22
CA LEU A 139 6.78 5.35 1.07
C LEU A 139 7.69 6.43 1.66
N ARG A 140 8.28 6.19 2.84
CA ARG A 140 9.22 7.14 3.44
C ARG A 140 10.46 7.33 2.59
N PHE A 141 10.96 6.25 2.01
CA PHE A 141 12.07 6.29 1.08
C PHE A 141 11.74 7.19 -0.12
N MET A 142 10.58 7.02 -0.75
CA MET A 142 10.11 7.91 -1.83
C MET A 142 10.02 9.38 -1.38
N GLU A 143 9.42 9.64 -0.21
CA GLU A 143 9.23 11.01 0.29
C GLU A 143 10.54 11.75 0.59
N HIS A 144 11.58 11.03 1.04
CA HIS A 144 12.87 11.64 1.40
C HIS A 144 13.83 11.73 0.23
N THR A 145 13.80 10.76 -0.69
CA THR A 145 14.73 10.72 -1.82
C THR A 145 14.18 11.42 -3.07
N GLY A 146 12.85 11.48 -3.22
CA GLY A 146 12.19 11.92 -4.45
C GLY A 146 12.19 10.86 -5.56
N LEU A 147 12.74 9.67 -5.31
CA LEU A 147 12.80 8.60 -6.28
C LEU A 147 11.43 7.96 -6.51
N LEU A 148 11.19 7.53 -7.74
CA LEU A 148 10.00 6.79 -8.14
C LEU A 148 10.35 5.35 -8.51
N PRO A 149 9.47 4.37 -8.23
CA PRO A 149 9.74 2.98 -8.54
C PRO A 149 9.77 2.75 -10.06
N SER A 150 10.56 1.78 -10.51
CA SER A 150 10.71 1.44 -11.91
C SER A 150 10.69 -0.09 -12.10
N ARG A 151 10.45 -0.52 -13.34
CA ARG A 151 10.63 -1.92 -13.78
C ARG A 151 11.52 -2.02 -15.02
N ASN A 152 12.17 -0.92 -15.40
CA ASN A 152 12.99 -0.90 -16.61
C ASN A 152 14.37 -1.50 -16.33
N LEU A 153 14.42 -2.84 -16.34
CA LEU A 153 15.65 -3.62 -16.12
C LEU A 153 16.75 -3.23 -17.11
N ARG A 154 16.40 -2.95 -18.37
CA ARG A 154 17.36 -2.54 -19.41
C ARG A 154 18.06 -1.20 -19.14
N LYS A 155 17.51 -0.37 -18.26
CA LYS A 155 18.15 0.90 -17.88
C LYS A 155 18.76 0.86 -16.48
N ALA A 156 18.50 -0.22 -15.74
CA ALA A 156 18.94 -0.39 -14.37
C ALA A 156 20.16 -1.31 -14.22
N TYR A 157 20.63 -1.89 -15.32
CA TYR A 157 21.87 -2.66 -15.36
C TYR A 157 22.84 -2.05 -16.38
N PRO A 158 24.16 -2.23 -16.20
CA PRO A 158 25.15 -1.87 -17.21
C PRO A 158 24.77 -2.48 -18.57
N ASN A 159 24.81 -1.68 -19.62
CA ASN A 159 24.46 -2.06 -21.00
C ASN A 159 23.03 -2.62 -21.18
N GLY A 160 22.19 -2.58 -20.15
CA GLY A 160 20.85 -3.15 -20.14
C GLY A 160 20.77 -4.67 -20.18
N SER A 161 21.86 -5.37 -19.82
CA SER A 161 21.90 -6.84 -19.74
C SER A 161 21.78 -7.31 -18.29
N VAL A 162 21.00 -8.37 -18.06
CA VAL A 162 20.93 -9.06 -16.76
C VAL A 162 22.24 -9.78 -16.45
N GLU A 163 23.03 -10.11 -17.48
CA GLU A 163 24.35 -10.75 -17.32
C GLU A 163 25.37 -9.83 -16.64
N ASP A 164 25.11 -8.52 -16.66
CA ASP A 164 25.92 -7.49 -16.00
C ASP A 164 25.30 -7.06 -14.65
N GLU A 165 24.42 -7.86 -14.04
CA GLU A 165 23.83 -7.55 -12.73
C GLU A 165 24.88 -7.40 -11.63
N LEU A 166 24.49 -6.69 -10.56
CA LEU A 166 25.34 -6.50 -9.39
C LEU A 166 25.64 -7.87 -8.75
N PRO A 167 26.91 -8.24 -8.50
CA PRO A 167 27.25 -9.55 -7.94
C PRO A 167 26.57 -9.82 -6.60
N HIS A 168 25.99 -11.01 -6.47
CA HIS A 168 25.22 -11.43 -5.29
C HIS A 168 24.12 -10.41 -4.92
N SER A 169 23.45 -9.85 -5.92
CA SER A 169 22.29 -8.99 -5.70
C SER A 169 21.17 -9.79 -5.06
N ASP A 170 20.55 -9.21 -4.04
CA ASP A 170 19.42 -9.80 -3.34
C ASP A 170 18.46 -8.70 -2.87
N HIS A 171 17.17 -9.01 -2.95
CA HIS A 171 16.09 -8.06 -2.68
C HIS A 171 16.22 -6.72 -3.43
N ALA A 172 16.79 -6.74 -4.63
CA ALA A 172 16.94 -5.55 -5.45
C ALA A 172 15.60 -4.90 -5.83
N THR A 173 15.62 -3.58 -5.91
CA THR A 173 14.52 -2.75 -6.41
C THR A 173 15.06 -1.65 -7.32
N LEU A 174 14.28 -1.31 -8.34
CA LEU A 174 14.67 -0.34 -9.34
C LEU A 174 13.93 0.97 -9.14
N TRP A 175 14.65 2.07 -9.25
CA TRP A 175 14.16 3.41 -9.03
C TRP A 175 14.64 4.36 -10.11
N VAL A 176 13.97 5.50 -10.24
CA VAL A 176 14.35 6.59 -11.14
C VAL A 176 14.24 7.92 -10.40
N ASP A 177 15.25 8.78 -10.54
CA ASP A 177 15.12 10.20 -10.21
C ASP A 177 14.36 10.87 -11.37
N PRO A 178 13.10 11.32 -11.17
CA PRO A 178 12.31 11.90 -12.24
C PRO A 178 12.84 13.25 -12.72
N GLU A 179 13.60 13.99 -11.90
CA GLU A 179 14.15 15.30 -12.28
C GLU A 179 15.34 15.17 -13.22
N ARG A 180 16.18 14.15 -12.97
CA ARG A 180 17.41 13.90 -13.74
C ARG A 180 17.27 12.78 -14.78
N GLY A 181 16.20 11.99 -14.71
CA GLY A 181 16.02 10.79 -15.51
C GLY A 181 17.01 9.66 -15.20
N GLN A 182 17.72 9.74 -14.06
CA GLN A 182 18.75 8.78 -13.69
C GLN A 182 18.16 7.54 -13.03
N PHE A 183 18.63 6.36 -13.44
CA PHE A 183 18.21 5.09 -12.86
C PHE A 183 19.08 4.74 -11.66
N ILE A 184 18.42 4.34 -10.59
CA ILE A 184 19.05 3.94 -9.33
C ILE A 184 18.66 2.50 -9.03
N LEU A 185 19.65 1.65 -8.84
CA LEU A 185 19.49 0.31 -8.30
C LEU A 185 19.64 0.39 -6.79
N ILE A 186 18.64 -0.10 -6.06
CA ILE A 186 18.75 -0.34 -4.62
C ILE A 186 18.84 -1.83 -4.42
N ASP A 187 19.84 -2.27 -3.67
CA ASP A 187 20.12 -3.67 -3.39
C ASP A 187 20.18 -3.87 -1.86
N GLU A 188 19.49 -4.88 -1.35
CA GLU A 188 19.30 -5.09 0.08
C GLU A 188 19.62 -6.54 0.51
N PRO A 189 20.87 -7.01 0.30
CA PRO A 189 21.25 -8.36 0.63
C PRO A 189 21.30 -8.55 2.14
N TYR A 190 21.10 -9.79 2.59
CA TYR A 190 21.43 -10.16 3.96
C TYR A 190 22.89 -9.85 4.28
N ALA A 191 23.19 -9.37 5.49
CA ALA A 191 24.50 -8.78 5.84
C ALA A 191 25.73 -9.68 5.60
N ARG A 192 25.55 -11.00 5.41
CA ARG A 192 26.64 -11.94 5.13
C ARG A 192 26.78 -12.32 3.65
N ALA A 193 25.93 -11.79 2.78
CA ALA A 193 25.84 -12.16 1.38
C ALA A 193 26.67 -11.33 0.39
N PRO A 194 26.98 -10.02 0.59
CA PRO A 194 27.71 -9.28 -0.43
C PRO A 194 29.19 -9.67 -0.47
N ASP A 195 29.68 -10.09 -1.65
CA ASP A 195 31.10 -10.19 -1.94
C ASP A 195 31.64 -8.79 -2.31
N GLU A 196 32.22 -8.09 -1.33
CA GLU A 196 32.73 -6.72 -1.50
C GLU A 196 33.81 -6.64 -2.60
N ALA A 197 34.67 -7.66 -2.72
CA ALA A 197 35.72 -7.69 -3.72
C ALA A 197 35.13 -7.85 -5.13
N ALA A 198 34.16 -8.75 -5.29
CA ALA A 198 33.46 -8.93 -6.56
C ALA A 198 32.67 -7.66 -6.96
N ARG A 199 31.99 -7.00 -6.01
CA ARG A 199 31.26 -5.75 -6.25
C ARG A 199 32.19 -4.59 -6.62
N ALA A 200 33.35 -4.47 -5.97
CA ALA A 200 34.35 -3.47 -6.32
C ALA A 200 34.92 -3.71 -7.72
N ALA A 201 35.27 -4.95 -8.06
CA ALA A 201 35.74 -5.32 -9.40
C ALA A 201 34.67 -5.05 -10.48
N TRP A 202 33.41 -5.38 -10.18
CA TRP A 202 32.26 -5.10 -11.05
C TRP A 202 32.08 -3.59 -11.27
N ALA A 203 32.16 -2.78 -10.22
CA ALA A 203 32.04 -1.32 -10.31
C ALA A 203 33.13 -0.72 -11.20
N ILE A 204 34.38 -1.15 -11.04
CA ILE A 204 35.51 -0.74 -11.91
C ILE A 204 35.25 -1.13 -13.37
N ARG A 205 34.88 -2.38 -13.62
CA ARG A 205 34.65 -2.91 -14.98
C ARG A 205 33.52 -2.17 -15.69
N THR A 206 32.43 -1.90 -14.99
CA THR A 206 31.21 -1.33 -15.57
C THR A 206 31.19 0.19 -15.54
N GLY A 207 32.04 0.83 -14.74
CA GLY A 207 32.00 2.27 -14.46
C GLY A 207 30.81 2.68 -13.59
N TRP A 208 30.09 1.72 -13.00
CA TRP A 208 29.04 1.99 -12.04
C TRP A 208 29.64 2.31 -10.67
N ARG A 209 28.90 3.10 -9.89
CA ARG A 209 29.25 3.44 -8.52
C ARG A 209 28.26 2.75 -7.60
N VAL A 210 28.76 2.16 -6.52
CA VAL A 210 27.97 1.48 -5.49
C VAL A 210 28.38 2.04 -4.14
N LEU A 211 27.41 2.53 -3.36
CA LEU A 211 27.63 3.01 -2.00
C LEU A 211 26.70 2.28 -1.04
N LYS A 212 27.25 1.87 0.11
CA LYS A 212 26.47 1.37 1.24
C LYS A 212 25.96 2.54 2.06
N THR A 213 24.74 2.45 2.57
CA THR A 213 24.16 3.45 3.48
C THR A 213 24.14 2.94 4.91
N SER A 214 24.20 3.85 5.88
CA SER A 214 23.95 3.53 7.29
C SER A 214 22.47 3.38 7.66
N TRP A 215 21.54 3.81 6.79
CA TRP A 215 20.13 3.63 7.05
C TRP A 215 19.72 2.14 6.90
N PRO A 216 18.96 1.54 7.82
CA PRO A 216 18.87 0.07 7.91
C PRO A 216 18.12 -0.64 6.77
N GLY A 217 17.44 0.09 5.88
CA GLY A 217 16.82 -0.48 4.68
C GLY A 217 15.29 -0.53 4.68
N MET A 218 14.72 -0.81 3.51
CA MET A 218 13.29 -0.97 3.28
C MET A 218 12.84 -2.42 3.43
N TYR A 219 13.62 -3.40 2.96
CA TYR A 219 13.22 -4.81 2.95
C TYR A 219 13.23 -5.41 4.35
N GLY A 220 14.41 -5.55 4.96
CA GLY A 220 14.62 -6.18 6.25
C GLY A 220 15.54 -5.35 7.14
N PRO A 221 15.05 -4.24 7.73
CA PRO A 221 15.84 -3.38 8.62
C PRO A 221 16.69 -4.16 9.61
N TYR A 222 17.97 -3.81 9.72
CA TYR A 222 18.95 -4.40 10.64
C TYR A 222 19.35 -5.87 10.37
N ASN A 223 18.71 -6.53 9.39
CA ASN A 223 19.08 -7.88 8.93
C ASN A 223 19.67 -7.85 7.51
N CYS A 224 19.35 -6.81 6.75
CA CYS A 224 19.85 -6.52 5.42
C CYS A 224 20.63 -5.20 5.41
N GLU A 225 21.51 -5.06 4.44
CA GLU A 225 22.29 -3.83 4.22
C GLU A 225 21.79 -3.11 2.99
N LEU A 226 21.52 -1.81 3.07
CA LEU A 226 21.07 -1.05 1.91
C LEU A 226 22.25 -0.49 1.11
N HIS A 227 22.35 -0.93 -0.14
CA HIS A 227 23.29 -0.44 -1.14
C HIS A 227 22.57 0.33 -2.23
N VAL A 228 23.19 1.42 -2.68
CA VAL A 228 22.71 2.30 -3.75
C VAL A 228 23.72 2.25 -4.89
N ALA A 229 23.26 1.87 -6.08
CA ALA A 229 24.08 1.75 -7.26
C ALA A 229 23.52 2.56 -8.43
N THR A 230 24.40 3.20 -9.19
CA THR A 230 24.04 3.93 -10.42
C THR A 230 25.22 4.05 -11.37
N ASP A 231 24.96 4.42 -12.62
CA ASP A 231 26.01 4.65 -13.62
C ASP A 231 26.86 5.88 -13.24
N GLY A 232 28.15 5.66 -12.96
CA GLY A 232 29.08 6.73 -12.58
C GLY A 232 29.40 7.72 -13.69
N ARG A 233 29.14 7.35 -14.95
CA ARG A 233 29.38 8.19 -16.12
C ARG A 233 28.31 9.28 -16.29
N SER A 234 27.18 9.13 -15.61
CA SER A 234 26.05 10.07 -15.66
C SER A 234 26.34 11.41 -14.98
N GLY A 235 27.38 11.49 -14.14
CA GLY A 235 27.63 12.67 -13.29
C GLY A 235 26.58 12.85 -12.18
N TYR A 236 25.81 11.81 -11.84
CA TYR A 236 24.83 11.86 -10.78
C TYR A 236 25.49 11.97 -9.39
N GLU A 237 25.00 12.90 -8.57
CA GLU A 237 25.44 13.13 -7.19
C GLU A 237 24.97 12.01 -6.24
N LEU A 238 25.61 10.85 -6.34
CA LEU A 238 25.26 9.64 -5.58
C LEU A 238 25.42 9.84 -4.08
N GLU A 239 26.47 10.53 -3.64
CA GLU A 239 26.73 10.89 -2.25
C GLU A 239 25.61 11.75 -1.67
N GLY A 240 25.09 12.70 -2.45
CA GLY A 240 23.96 13.53 -2.03
C GLY A 240 22.67 12.71 -1.85
N LEU A 241 22.45 11.69 -2.68
CA LEU A 241 21.34 10.76 -2.50
C LEU A 241 21.54 9.89 -1.25
N VAL A 242 22.74 9.34 -1.02
CA VAL A 242 23.05 8.57 0.19
C VAL A 242 22.84 9.41 1.43
N ALA A 243 23.34 10.65 1.47
CA ALA A 243 23.14 11.55 2.60
C ALA A 243 21.66 11.81 2.92
N LYS A 244 20.79 11.91 1.89
CA LYS A 244 19.33 12.02 2.10
C LYS A 244 18.74 10.76 2.72
N ILE A 245 19.22 9.59 2.32
CA ILE A 245 18.78 8.28 2.85
C ILE A 245 19.22 8.15 4.31
N GLU A 246 20.47 8.51 4.63
CA GLU A 246 21.02 8.44 5.98
C GLU A 246 20.37 9.43 6.96
N ALA A 247 19.87 10.56 6.46
CA ALA A 247 19.10 11.52 7.24
C ALA A 247 17.65 11.08 7.54
N MET A 248 17.20 9.94 7.02
CA MET A 248 15.86 9.43 7.30
C MET A 248 15.73 8.98 8.77
N PRO A 249 14.53 9.12 9.37
CA PRO A 249 14.28 8.59 10.70
C PRO A 249 14.44 7.06 10.72
N ALA A 250 14.58 6.50 11.93
CA ALA A 250 14.63 5.06 12.12
C ALA A 250 13.44 4.37 11.42
N PRO A 251 13.68 3.28 10.67
CA PRO A 251 12.64 2.59 9.92
C PRO A 251 11.62 1.96 10.86
N LEU A 252 10.34 2.00 10.49
CA LEU A 252 9.30 1.29 11.21
C LEU A 252 9.52 -0.21 11.13
N VAL A 253 9.54 -0.90 12.27
CA VAL A 253 9.65 -2.36 12.37
C VAL A 253 8.46 -2.96 13.11
N GLU A 254 8.23 -4.27 12.93
CA GLU A 254 7.06 -4.95 13.50
C GLU A 254 6.96 -4.87 15.03
N PRO A 255 8.06 -5.01 15.81
CA PRO A 255 8.01 -4.84 17.26
C PRO A 255 7.51 -3.46 17.73
N ASP A 256 7.69 -2.42 16.92
CA ASP A 256 7.31 -1.03 17.24
C ASP A 256 5.93 -0.65 16.65
N TRP A 257 5.05 -1.65 16.46
CA TRP A 257 3.78 -1.49 15.76
C TRP A 257 2.89 -0.36 16.31
N PRO A 258 2.59 0.69 15.51
CA PRO A 258 1.78 1.83 15.94
C PRO A 258 0.34 1.76 15.40
N GLY A 259 0.02 0.72 14.63
CA GLY A 259 -1.26 0.59 13.95
C GLY A 259 -2.37 0.01 14.84
N GLU A 260 -3.57 -0.05 14.28
CA GLU A 260 -4.73 -0.63 14.93
C GLU A 260 -4.79 -2.14 14.67
N SER A 261 -4.86 -2.92 15.74
CA SER A 261 -5.08 -4.37 15.69
C SER A 261 -6.52 -4.69 16.11
N SER A 262 -7.18 -5.57 15.34
CA SER A 262 -8.48 -6.16 15.69
C SER A 262 -8.39 -7.68 15.57
N TYR A 263 -8.95 -8.41 16.54
CA TYR A 263 -9.00 -9.87 16.54
C TYR A 263 -10.25 -10.42 15.83
N SER A 264 -10.69 -9.71 14.78
CA SER A 264 -11.83 -10.05 13.96
C SER A 264 -11.53 -9.75 12.49
N TRP A 265 -12.33 -10.33 11.59
CA TRP A 265 -12.33 -9.96 10.17
C TRP A 265 -13.32 -8.85 9.84
N ASP A 266 -13.67 -8.02 10.82
CA ASP A 266 -14.54 -6.88 10.60
C ASP A 266 -13.94 -5.95 9.55
N THR A 267 -14.79 -5.54 8.61
CA THR A 267 -14.37 -4.66 7.52
C THR A 267 -14.00 -3.29 8.07
N PHE A 268 -12.74 -2.90 7.93
CA PHE A 268 -12.33 -1.53 8.23
C PHE A 268 -12.93 -0.59 7.19
N THR A 269 -13.63 0.44 7.65
CA THR A 269 -14.20 1.48 6.78
C THR A 269 -13.49 2.79 7.09
N SER A 270 -12.79 3.34 6.09
CA SER A 270 -12.02 4.56 6.29
C SER A 270 -12.90 5.81 6.37
N PRO A 271 -12.41 6.93 6.95
CA PRO A 271 -13.16 8.17 7.02
C PRO A 271 -13.62 8.72 5.65
N LEU A 272 -12.88 8.45 4.56
CA LEU A 272 -13.29 8.88 3.21
C LEU A 272 -14.16 7.87 2.46
N ALA A 273 -14.51 6.73 3.04
CA ALA A 273 -15.50 5.81 2.47
C ALA A 273 -16.93 6.33 2.75
N LYS A 274 -17.42 7.23 1.88
CA LYS A 274 -18.69 7.95 2.08
C LYS A 274 -19.92 7.19 1.56
N ASN A 275 -19.73 6.23 0.66
CA ASN A 275 -20.81 5.63 -0.13
C ASN A 275 -20.85 4.11 0.09
N ALA A 276 -22.03 3.48 -0.05
CA ALA A 276 -22.16 2.02 0.03
C ALA A 276 -21.23 1.24 -0.92
N PRO A 277 -20.93 1.69 -2.15
CA PRO A 277 -19.91 1.06 -2.99
C PRO A 277 -18.51 1.02 -2.36
N ASP A 278 -18.09 2.05 -1.65
CA ASP A 278 -16.74 2.12 -1.06
C ASP A 278 -16.62 1.19 0.14
N VAL A 279 -17.66 1.14 0.98
CA VAL A 279 -17.78 0.16 2.07
C VAL A 279 -17.71 -1.27 1.52
N ARG A 280 -18.42 -1.55 0.42
CA ARG A 280 -18.35 -2.87 -0.25
C ARG A 280 -16.95 -3.17 -0.80
N ARG A 281 -16.26 -2.18 -1.36
CA ARG A 281 -14.88 -2.35 -1.88
C ARG A 281 -13.85 -2.56 -0.77
N ALA A 282 -14.07 -2.00 0.42
CA ALA A 282 -13.18 -2.12 1.57
C ALA A 282 -13.14 -3.52 2.16
N ARG A 283 -14.15 -4.35 1.86
CA ARG A 283 -14.14 -5.77 2.25
C ARG A 283 -12.96 -6.49 1.58
N CYS A 284 -12.16 -7.18 2.40
CA CYS A 284 -11.13 -8.08 1.90
C CYS A 284 -11.78 -9.27 1.20
N ARG A 285 -11.34 -9.57 -0.02
CA ARG A 285 -11.86 -10.74 -0.77
C ARG A 285 -11.39 -12.05 -0.16
N GLY A 286 -10.21 -12.05 0.43
CA GLY A 286 -9.61 -13.18 1.12
C GLY A 286 -10.46 -13.68 2.28
N THR A 287 -11.15 -12.80 3.02
CA THR A 287 -11.99 -13.21 4.16
C THR A 287 -13.38 -13.72 3.76
N ILE A 288 -13.66 -13.81 2.45
CA ILE A 288 -14.94 -14.32 1.96
C ILE A 288 -14.88 -15.84 1.96
N TYR A 289 -15.77 -16.46 2.73
CA TYR A 289 -16.00 -17.90 2.64
C TYR A 289 -16.68 -18.25 1.32
N PRO A 290 -16.12 -19.20 0.55
CA PRO A 290 -16.79 -19.71 -0.63
C PRO A 290 -18.06 -20.49 -0.22
N VAL A 291 -19.21 -20.07 -0.74
CA VAL A 291 -20.50 -20.76 -0.54
C VAL A 291 -21.02 -21.29 -1.88
N PRO A 292 -21.57 -22.52 -1.93
CA PRO A 292 -22.23 -23.06 -3.12
C PRO A 292 -23.39 -22.17 -3.59
N SER A 293 -23.69 -22.25 -4.88
CA SER A 293 -24.87 -21.64 -5.48
C SER A 293 -25.64 -22.71 -6.26
N ALA A 294 -26.84 -22.37 -6.76
CA ALA A 294 -27.64 -23.30 -7.56
C ALA A 294 -26.90 -23.84 -8.80
N THR A 295 -25.99 -23.07 -9.40
CA THR A 295 -25.32 -23.43 -10.66
C THR A 295 -23.83 -23.74 -10.51
N THR A 296 -23.20 -23.28 -9.43
CA THR A 296 -21.74 -23.40 -9.24
C THR A 296 -21.35 -23.72 -7.80
N VAL A 297 -20.34 -24.58 -7.65
CA VAL A 297 -19.67 -24.91 -6.37
C VAL A 297 -18.24 -24.40 -6.39
N ALA A 298 -17.66 -24.12 -5.23
CA ALA A 298 -16.26 -23.70 -5.16
C ALA A 298 -15.32 -24.87 -5.46
N TYR A 299 -14.15 -24.59 -6.04
CA TYR A 299 -13.11 -25.60 -6.23
C TYR A 299 -12.52 -26.07 -4.90
N SER A 300 -12.44 -25.16 -3.92
CA SER A 300 -12.02 -25.44 -2.56
C SER A 300 -12.83 -24.57 -1.61
N TYR A 301 -13.11 -25.09 -0.42
CA TYR A 301 -13.79 -24.34 0.64
C TYR A 301 -12.83 -23.53 1.52
N ASN A 302 -11.55 -23.48 1.15
CA ASN A 302 -10.57 -22.64 1.83
C ASN A 302 -10.91 -21.16 1.66
N VAL A 303 -10.64 -20.41 2.73
CA VAL A 303 -10.80 -18.96 2.80
C VAL A 303 -10.02 -18.29 1.67
N GLY A 304 -10.66 -17.35 0.96
CA GLY A 304 -10.05 -16.57 -0.12
C GLY A 304 -10.02 -17.24 -1.49
N VAL A 305 -10.54 -18.47 -1.63
CA VAL A 305 -10.66 -19.13 -2.92
C VAL A 305 -11.87 -18.56 -3.69
N SER A 306 -11.59 -17.92 -4.83
CA SER A 306 -12.61 -17.36 -5.72
C SER A 306 -12.97 -18.26 -6.90
N GLN A 307 -12.23 -19.35 -7.12
CA GLN A 307 -12.42 -20.25 -8.24
C GLN A 307 -13.67 -21.12 -8.01
N ARG A 308 -14.52 -21.22 -9.04
CA ARG A 308 -15.77 -21.99 -9.00
C ARG A 308 -15.87 -22.93 -10.21
N ARG A 309 -16.47 -24.09 -10.00
CA ARG A 309 -16.83 -25.06 -11.04
C ARG A 309 -18.36 -25.19 -11.14
N PRO A 310 -18.90 -25.64 -12.29
CA PRO A 310 -20.31 -26.02 -12.38
C PRO A 310 -20.68 -27.04 -11.28
N ALA A 311 -21.89 -26.92 -10.73
CA ALA A 311 -22.36 -27.84 -9.69
C ALA A 311 -22.67 -29.24 -10.23
N GLY A 312 -23.07 -29.32 -11.50
CA GLY A 312 -23.37 -30.58 -12.19
C GLY A 312 -22.23 -31.05 -13.09
N GLU A 313 -22.27 -32.33 -13.44
CA GLU A 313 -21.40 -32.92 -14.46
C GLU A 313 -21.86 -32.51 -15.86
N LEU A 314 -20.90 -32.22 -16.74
CA LEU A 314 -21.20 -31.97 -18.14
C LEU A 314 -21.43 -33.34 -18.81
N GLY A 315 -22.68 -33.64 -19.18
CA GLY A 315 -22.99 -34.90 -19.89
C GLY A 315 -22.31 -34.97 -21.27
N ILE A 316 -22.31 -36.16 -21.88
CA ILE A 316 -21.69 -36.42 -23.19
C ILE A 316 -22.17 -35.41 -24.26
N ALA A 317 -23.47 -35.11 -24.29
CA ALA A 317 -24.04 -34.13 -25.21
C ALA A 317 -23.42 -32.73 -25.03
N GLY A 318 -23.23 -32.29 -23.78
CA GLY A 318 -22.59 -31.02 -23.47
C GLY A 318 -21.11 -30.99 -23.86
N HIS A 319 -20.38 -32.11 -23.70
CA HIS A 319 -19.01 -32.22 -24.19
C HIS A 319 -18.92 -32.13 -25.73
N ILE A 320 -19.86 -32.74 -26.46
CA ILE A 320 -19.94 -32.65 -27.92
C ILE A 320 -20.18 -31.20 -28.35
N GLU A 321 -21.13 -30.52 -27.70
CA GLU A 321 -21.45 -29.13 -27.98
C GLU A 321 -20.27 -28.18 -27.69
N ALA A 322 -19.66 -28.31 -26.51
CA ALA A 322 -18.47 -27.53 -26.15
C ALA A 322 -17.32 -27.76 -27.17
N GLY A 323 -17.12 -29.01 -27.59
CA GLY A 323 -16.14 -29.36 -28.62
C GLY A 323 -16.42 -28.70 -29.98
N ARG A 324 -17.70 -28.57 -30.38
CA ARG A 324 -18.08 -27.85 -31.60
C ARG A 324 -17.79 -26.35 -31.49
N ILE A 325 -18.13 -25.73 -30.36
CA ILE A 325 -17.89 -24.31 -30.11
C ILE A 325 -16.38 -24.00 -30.16
N ILE A 326 -15.56 -24.77 -29.45
CA ILE A 326 -14.09 -24.60 -29.45
C ILE A 326 -13.53 -24.74 -30.86
N LYS A 327 -13.95 -25.75 -31.63
CA LYS A 327 -13.53 -25.94 -33.02
C LYS A 327 -13.94 -24.77 -33.92
N ALA A 328 -15.12 -24.21 -33.72
CA ALA A 328 -15.59 -23.05 -34.49
C ALA A 328 -14.71 -21.81 -34.19
N VAL A 329 -14.44 -21.53 -32.92
CA VAL A 329 -13.57 -20.40 -32.51
C VAL A 329 -12.16 -20.54 -33.07
N LEU A 330 -11.55 -21.73 -32.96
CA LEU A 330 -10.21 -21.99 -33.49
C LEU A 330 -10.13 -21.82 -35.02
N ARG A 331 -11.21 -22.14 -35.75
CA ARG A 331 -11.29 -21.93 -37.20
C ARG A 331 -11.46 -20.46 -37.56
N CYS A 332 -12.23 -19.71 -36.78
CA CYS A 332 -12.37 -18.26 -36.97
C CYS A 332 -11.05 -17.52 -36.75
N VAL A 333 -10.29 -17.88 -35.71
CA VAL A 333 -8.97 -17.26 -35.43
C VAL A 333 -7.95 -17.58 -36.53
N ARG A 334 -8.03 -18.76 -37.17
CA ARG A 334 -7.16 -19.13 -38.30
C ARG A 334 -7.54 -18.44 -39.62
N ASN A 335 -8.79 -18.01 -39.78
CA ASN A 335 -9.26 -17.31 -40.98
C ASN A 335 -9.11 -15.77 -40.89
N THR A 336 -8.67 -15.24 -39.75
CA THR A 336 -8.39 -13.81 -39.56
C THR A 336 -6.93 -13.40 -39.84
N ASP A 337 -6.08 -14.32 -40.31
CA ASP A 337 -4.81 -13.98 -40.95
C ASP A 337 -4.91 -14.10 -42.48
N PRO A 338 -5.22 -13.02 -43.21
CA PRO A 338 -4.86 -12.90 -44.61
C PRO A 338 -3.81 -11.79 -44.80
N MET A 339 -2.67 -12.23 -45.35
CA MET A 339 -1.79 -11.47 -46.27
C MET A 339 -0.89 -10.37 -45.71
N GLY A 340 0.41 -10.67 -45.73
CA GLY A 340 1.48 -9.69 -45.67
C GLY A 340 2.86 -10.30 -45.85
N HIS A 341 3.16 -10.81 -47.06
CA HIS A 341 4.41 -10.59 -47.83
C HIS A 341 4.74 -11.75 -48.77
N THR A 342 4.46 -11.53 -50.06
CA THR A 342 5.16 -12.15 -51.19
C THR A 342 5.38 -11.07 -52.27
N GLY A 343 6.64 -10.88 -52.67
CA GLY A 343 7.13 -10.05 -53.79
C GLY A 343 7.32 -8.57 -53.44
N ASP A 344 8.48 -7.92 -53.55
CA ASP A 344 9.71 -8.19 -54.32
C ASP A 344 10.98 -7.95 -53.49
#